data_AF-A0A920B7J5-F1
#
_entry.id   AF-A0A920B7J5-F1
#
_cell.length_a   1.000
_cell.length_b   1.000
_cell.length_c   1.000
_cell.angle_alpha   90.00
_cell.angle_beta   90.00
_cell.angle_gamma   90.00
#
_symmetry.space_group_name_H-M   'P 1'
#
loop_
_entity.id
_entity.type
_entity.pdbx_description
1 polymer ?
#
loop_
_entity_poly.entity_id
_entity_poly.type
_entity_poly.pdbx_seq_one_letter_code
_entity_poly.pdbx_strand_id
1 'polypeptide(L)'
;MVSVLDEIIEAKSIIENLGNLSGANGLFEIGVVIETPSAAIMSKEISEIVDFISIGTNDLVQYILAADRNNEEVRPILNYYQPAVIRIIKDIVRRAQKDTYISICGEMANDILSLPLFIALKINELSMNCHSIPIIKSVINELEYNECKMAFDRCLQMKKSVDINSILKQLINKKIEKAKSIIQYEI
;
A
#
# COMPACT_ATOMS: atom_id res chain seq x y z
N MET A 1 -9.74 -13.32 -3.24
CA MET A 1 -8.68 -12.70 -4.06
C MET A 1 -9.28 -12.35 -5.41
N VAL A 2 -9.25 -11.07 -5.79
CA VAL A 2 -9.81 -10.60 -7.06
C VAL A 2 -8.72 -10.57 -8.13
N SER A 3 -9.02 -11.13 -9.28
CA SER A 3 -8.12 -11.22 -10.45
C SER A 3 -8.74 -10.63 -11.71
N VAL A 4 -10.07 -10.68 -11.86
CA VAL A 4 -10.79 -10.14 -13.02
C VAL A 4 -11.95 -9.25 -12.59
N LEU A 5 -12.34 -8.31 -13.46
CA LEU A 5 -13.41 -7.36 -13.16
C LEU A 5 -14.77 -8.06 -12.96
N ASP A 6 -14.99 -9.16 -13.67
CA ASP A 6 -16.24 -9.93 -13.61
C ASP A 6 -16.53 -10.46 -12.19
N GLU A 7 -15.49 -10.86 -11.43
CA GLU A 7 -15.63 -11.30 -10.04
C GLU A 7 -16.21 -10.19 -9.14
N ILE A 8 -15.81 -8.93 -9.38
CA ILE A 8 -16.32 -7.78 -8.62
C ILE A 8 -17.77 -7.49 -9.02
N ILE A 9 -18.07 -7.51 -10.32
CA ILE A 9 -19.42 -7.23 -10.85
C ILE A 9 -20.41 -8.26 -10.31
N GLU A 10 -20.06 -9.54 -10.35
CA GLU A 10 -20.89 -10.63 -9.84
C GLU A 10 -21.11 -10.50 -8.32
N ALA A 11 -20.03 -10.29 -7.55
CA ALA A 11 -20.13 -10.11 -6.11
C ALA A 11 -21.00 -8.90 -5.73
N LYS A 12 -20.81 -7.76 -6.41
CA LYS A 12 -21.60 -6.55 -6.18
C LYS A 12 -23.08 -6.76 -6.49
N SER A 13 -23.40 -7.42 -7.61
CA SER A 13 -24.78 -7.77 -7.97
C SER A 13 -25.46 -8.63 -6.88
N ILE A 14 -24.76 -9.63 -6.34
CA ILE A 14 -25.28 -10.46 -5.24
C ILE A 14 -25.55 -9.60 -4.01
N ILE A 15 -24.60 -8.74 -3.63
CA ILE A 15 -24.72 -7.86 -2.47
C ILE A 15 -25.90 -6.88 -2.62
N GLU A 16 -26.06 -6.25 -3.78
CA GLU A 16 -27.16 -5.33 -4.06
C GLU A 16 -28.53 -6.03 -4.07
N ASN A 17 -28.60 -7.26 -4.56
CA ASN A 17 -29.82 -8.06 -4.51
C ASN A 17 -30.22 -8.38 -3.06
N LEU A 18 -29.25 -8.76 -2.22
CA LEU A 18 -29.48 -8.99 -0.79
C LEU A 18 -29.87 -7.70 -0.05
N GLY A 19 -29.24 -6.57 -0.39
CA GLY A 19 -29.58 -5.27 0.16
C GLY A 19 -30.98 -4.80 -0.23
N ASN A 20 -31.44 -5.07 -1.46
CA ASN A 20 -32.82 -4.85 -1.89
C ASN A 20 -33.83 -5.67 -1.06
N LEU A 21 -33.55 -6.96 -0.85
CA LEU A 21 -34.43 -7.86 -0.10
C LEU A 21 -34.52 -7.51 1.39
N SER A 22 -33.43 -7.02 1.98
CA SER A 22 -33.35 -6.67 3.39
C SER A 22 -33.69 -5.20 3.71
N GLY A 23 -33.85 -4.35 2.68
CA GLY A 23 -33.97 -2.90 2.85
C GLY A 23 -32.67 -2.22 3.28
N ALA A 24 -31.54 -2.90 3.18
CA ALA A 24 -30.21 -2.43 3.58
C ALA A 24 -29.39 -1.81 2.42
N ASN A 25 -30.03 -1.53 1.28
CA ASN A 25 -29.33 -1.02 0.11
C ASN A 25 -28.71 0.35 0.37
N GLY A 26 -27.43 0.49 0.00
CA GLY A 26 -26.65 1.70 0.22
C GLY A 26 -26.22 1.94 1.67
N LEU A 27 -26.37 0.96 2.57
CA LEU A 27 -25.93 1.09 3.97
C LEU A 27 -24.45 0.73 4.21
N PHE A 28 -23.78 0.14 3.24
CA PHE A 28 -22.39 -0.30 3.37
C PHE A 28 -21.59 0.08 2.11
N GLU A 29 -20.33 0.42 2.33
CA GLU A 29 -19.35 0.63 1.27
C GLU A 29 -18.81 -0.73 0.79
N ILE A 30 -18.64 -0.88 -0.51
CA ILE A 30 -18.08 -2.06 -1.16
C ILE A 30 -16.72 -1.68 -1.71
N GLY A 31 -15.68 -2.24 -1.11
CA GLY A 31 -14.31 -2.08 -1.58
C GLY A 31 -13.70 -3.38 -2.09
N VAL A 32 -12.49 -3.28 -2.62
CA VAL A 32 -11.72 -4.45 -3.06
C VAL A 32 -10.28 -4.41 -2.57
N VAL A 33 -9.75 -5.59 -2.27
CA VAL A 33 -8.32 -5.76 -2.01
C VAL A 33 -7.60 -5.97 -3.33
N ILE A 34 -6.74 -5.02 -3.73
CA ILE A 34 -5.84 -5.19 -4.87
C ILE A 34 -4.57 -5.87 -4.37
N GLU A 35 -4.51 -7.18 -4.61
CA GLU A 35 -3.41 -8.05 -4.21
C GLU A 35 -2.87 -8.93 -5.36
N THR A 36 -3.47 -8.84 -6.55
CA THR A 36 -3.02 -9.54 -7.76
C THR A 36 -2.47 -8.56 -8.81
N PRO A 37 -1.51 -8.99 -9.65
CA PRO A 37 -1.00 -8.14 -10.73
C PRO A 37 -2.08 -7.72 -11.73
N SER A 38 -3.04 -8.60 -12.04
CA SER A 38 -4.13 -8.29 -12.96
C SER A 38 -5.08 -7.23 -12.39
N ALA A 39 -5.46 -7.33 -11.11
CA ALA A 39 -6.25 -6.29 -10.45
C ALA A 39 -5.48 -4.96 -10.38
N ALA A 40 -4.17 -5.00 -10.15
CA ALA A 40 -3.35 -3.79 -10.14
C ALA A 40 -3.32 -3.07 -11.49
N ILE A 41 -3.25 -3.83 -12.60
CA ILE A 41 -3.31 -3.29 -13.96
C ILE A 41 -4.69 -2.68 -14.25
N MET A 42 -5.76 -3.35 -13.80
CA MET A 42 -7.17 -2.96 -13.95
C MET A 42 -7.66 -1.97 -12.88
N SER A 43 -6.75 -1.37 -12.11
CA SER A 43 -7.09 -0.50 -10.97
C SER A 43 -8.00 0.68 -11.33
N LYS A 44 -7.93 1.19 -12.57
CA LYS A 44 -8.82 2.25 -13.05
C LYS A 44 -10.26 1.75 -13.13
N GLU A 45 -10.50 0.69 -13.90
CA GLU A 45 -11.82 0.12 -14.14
C GLU A 45 -12.44 -0.39 -12.84
N ILE A 46 -11.61 -0.98 -11.98
CA ILE A 46 -12.01 -1.40 -10.64
C ILE A 46 -12.49 -0.20 -9.82
N SER A 47 -11.73 0.89 -9.79
CA SER A 47 -12.06 2.09 -9.01
C SER A 47 -13.33 2.82 -9.47
N GLU A 48 -13.82 2.52 -10.68
CA GLU A 48 -15.08 3.09 -11.21
C GLU A 48 -16.32 2.40 -10.63
N ILE A 49 -16.17 1.21 -10.02
CA ILE A 49 -17.30 0.38 -9.57
C ILE A 49 -17.27 0.03 -8.07
N VAL A 50 -16.21 0.41 -7.35
CA VAL A 50 -16.04 0.19 -5.91
C VAL A 50 -15.89 1.53 -5.17
N ASP A 51 -16.27 1.56 -3.90
CA ASP A 51 -16.18 2.76 -3.06
C ASP A 51 -14.74 3.00 -2.58
N PHE A 52 -13.96 1.94 -2.36
CA PHE A 52 -12.57 2.03 -1.93
C PHE A 52 -11.69 0.87 -2.41
N ILE A 53 -10.38 1.09 -2.36
CA ILE A 53 -9.35 0.10 -2.68
C ILE A 53 -8.45 -0.08 -1.46
N SER A 54 -8.14 -1.33 -1.12
CA SER A 54 -7.08 -1.67 -0.17
C SER A 54 -5.96 -2.40 -0.91
N ILE A 55 -4.74 -1.87 -0.91
CA ILE A 55 -3.60 -2.55 -1.53
C ILE A 55 -3.07 -3.61 -0.55
N GLY A 56 -3.22 -4.88 -0.88
CA GLY A 56 -2.75 -6.02 -0.09
C GLY A 56 -1.29 -6.35 -0.42
N THR A 57 -0.34 -5.82 0.34
CA THR A 57 1.08 -5.84 -0.07
C THR A 57 1.70 -7.23 -0.05
N ASN A 58 1.27 -8.11 0.85
CA ASN A 58 1.90 -9.41 1.05
C ASN A 58 1.78 -10.27 -0.21
N ASP A 59 0.56 -10.42 -0.72
CA ASP A 59 0.28 -11.22 -1.91
C ASP A 59 0.69 -10.46 -3.19
N LEU A 60 0.49 -9.14 -3.24
CA LEU A 60 0.92 -8.33 -4.40
C LEU A 60 2.42 -8.46 -4.66
N VAL A 61 3.24 -8.36 -3.62
CA VAL A 61 4.70 -8.49 -3.73
C VAL A 61 5.09 -9.90 -4.16
N GLN A 62 4.48 -10.92 -3.58
CA GLN A 62 4.69 -12.31 -3.94
C GLN A 62 4.40 -12.58 -5.41
N TYR A 63 3.26 -12.14 -5.93
CA TYR A 63 2.88 -12.38 -7.31
C TYR A 63 3.66 -11.53 -8.31
N ILE A 64 4.00 -10.28 -7.97
CA ILE A 64 4.83 -9.42 -8.83
C ILE A 64 6.25 -9.97 -8.97
N LEU A 65 6.80 -10.57 -7.91
CA LEU A 65 8.16 -11.10 -7.88
C LEU A 65 8.24 -12.60 -8.20
N ALA A 66 7.10 -13.27 -8.34
CA ALA A 66 6.99 -14.72 -8.52
C ALA A 66 7.79 -15.52 -7.46
N ALA A 67 7.71 -15.08 -6.20
CA ALA A 67 8.44 -15.68 -5.08
C ALA A 67 7.49 -16.00 -3.93
N ASP A 68 7.38 -17.28 -3.57
CA ASP A 68 6.54 -17.73 -2.45
C ASP A 68 7.18 -17.38 -1.11
N ARG A 69 6.43 -16.68 -0.24
CA ARG A 69 6.89 -16.30 1.10
C ARG A 69 7.14 -17.47 2.06
N ASN A 70 6.54 -18.62 1.78
CA ASN A 70 6.71 -19.83 2.56
C ASN A 70 7.90 -20.68 2.07
N ASN A 71 8.53 -20.29 0.96
CA ASN A 71 9.68 -21.00 0.41
C ASN A 71 10.98 -20.25 0.74
N GLU A 72 11.78 -20.83 1.64
CA GLU A 72 13.02 -20.23 2.14
C GLU A 72 14.05 -19.92 1.05
N GLU A 73 14.09 -20.73 -0.02
CA GLU A 73 15.05 -20.57 -1.13
C GLU A 73 14.82 -19.29 -1.93
N VAL A 74 13.56 -18.85 -2.06
CA VAL A 74 13.18 -17.65 -2.84
C VAL A 74 12.83 -16.45 -1.97
N ARG A 75 12.71 -16.65 -0.65
CA ARG A 75 12.43 -15.60 0.33
C ARG A 75 13.39 -14.39 0.23
N PRO A 76 14.69 -14.52 -0.08
CA PRO A 76 15.58 -13.35 -0.26
C PRO A 76 15.16 -12.41 -1.41
N ILE A 77 14.34 -12.86 -2.35
CA ILE A 77 13.83 -12.06 -3.47
C ILE A 77 12.70 -11.13 -2.99
N LEU A 78 11.91 -11.57 -2.01
CA LEU A 78 10.75 -10.85 -1.45
C LEU A 78 11.21 -9.60 -0.72
N ASN A 79 11.02 -8.47 -1.39
CA ASN A 79 11.45 -7.18 -0.88
C ASN A 79 10.50 -6.09 -1.38
N TYR A 80 9.91 -5.34 -0.45
CA TYR A 80 8.97 -4.26 -0.76
C TYR A 80 9.59 -3.14 -1.60
N TYR A 81 10.91 -3.00 -1.53
CA TYR A 81 11.68 -1.97 -2.21
C TYR A 81 12.15 -2.39 -3.60
N GLN A 82 11.67 -3.52 -4.14
CA GLN A 82 11.90 -3.82 -5.55
C GLN A 82 11.27 -2.71 -6.41
N PRO A 83 11.96 -2.17 -7.43
CA PRO A 83 11.41 -1.10 -8.26
C PRO A 83 10.06 -1.45 -8.90
N ALA A 84 9.82 -2.73 -9.23
CA ALA A 84 8.54 -3.20 -9.76
C ALA A 84 7.40 -3.01 -8.75
N VAL A 85 7.61 -3.33 -7.47
CA VAL A 85 6.63 -3.17 -6.40
C VAL A 85 6.28 -1.69 -6.19
N ILE A 86 7.29 -0.82 -6.09
CA ILE A 86 7.06 0.62 -5.90
C ILE A 86 6.31 1.23 -7.09
N ARG A 87 6.66 0.82 -8.32
CA ARG A 87 6.00 1.30 -9.54
C ARG A 87 4.56 0.81 -9.67
N ILE A 88 4.27 -0.44 -9.32
CA ILE A 88 2.90 -0.95 -9.41
C ILE A 88 1.99 -0.29 -8.36
N ILE A 89 2.47 -0.06 -7.13
CA ILE A 89 1.71 0.69 -6.11
C ILE A 89 1.43 2.11 -6.60
N LYS A 90 2.44 2.80 -7.16
CA LYS A 90 2.26 4.11 -7.79
C LYS A 90 1.20 4.07 -8.90
N ASP A 91 1.26 3.06 -9.75
CA ASP A 91 0.34 2.93 -10.88
C ASP A 91 -1.09 2.66 -10.43
N ILE A 92 -1.31 1.86 -9.39
CA ILE A 92 -2.63 1.68 -8.75
C ILE A 92 -3.19 3.03 -8.31
N VAL A 93 -2.43 3.78 -7.51
CA VAL A 93 -2.85 5.09 -6.98
C VAL A 93 -3.09 6.10 -8.09
N ARG A 94 -2.27 6.10 -9.15
CA ARG A 94 -2.40 7.02 -10.28
C ARG A 94 -3.60 6.72 -11.17
N ARG A 95 -3.96 5.44 -11.31
CA ARG A 95 -5.02 4.97 -12.21
C ARG A 95 -6.39 5.03 -11.58
N ALA A 96 -6.47 4.91 -10.25
CA ALA A 96 -7.72 5.01 -9.52
C ALA A 96 -8.42 6.36 -9.76
N GLN A 97 -9.75 6.39 -9.66
CA GLN A 97 -10.51 7.63 -9.72
C GLN A 97 -10.03 8.58 -8.61
N LYS A 98 -10.11 9.88 -8.89
CA LYS A 98 -9.56 10.93 -8.02
C LYS A 98 -10.10 10.86 -6.58
N ASP A 99 -11.36 10.48 -6.45
CA ASP A 99 -12.08 10.44 -5.16
C ASP A 99 -12.13 9.03 -4.55
N THR A 100 -11.48 8.03 -5.17
CA THR A 100 -11.38 6.69 -4.60
C THR A 100 -10.51 6.73 -3.36
N TYR A 101 -11.06 6.24 -2.25
CA TYR A 101 -10.30 6.04 -1.03
C TYR A 101 -9.32 4.87 -1.19
N ILE A 102 -8.04 5.10 -0.91
CA ILE A 102 -6.99 4.07 -1.04
C ILE A 102 -6.32 3.83 0.31
N SER A 103 -6.44 2.60 0.80
CA SER A 103 -5.72 2.11 1.96
C SER A 103 -4.61 1.12 1.56
N ILE A 104 -3.71 0.86 2.49
CA ILE A 104 -2.69 -0.20 2.38
C ILE A 104 -2.83 -1.13 3.58
N CYS A 105 -2.89 -2.43 3.30
CA CYS A 105 -2.87 -3.47 4.31
C CYS A 105 -1.74 -4.48 4.04
N GLY A 106 -1.38 -5.24 5.06
CA GLY A 106 -0.25 -6.18 5.01
C GLY A 106 0.96 -5.66 5.77
N GLU A 107 2.05 -6.42 5.73
CA GLU A 107 3.23 -6.18 6.56
C GLU A 107 3.95 -4.88 6.19
N MET A 108 3.92 -4.46 4.92
CA MET A 108 4.53 -3.21 4.48
C MET A 108 3.91 -1.98 5.17
N ALA A 109 2.65 -2.05 5.62
CA ALA A 109 2.03 -0.97 6.40
C ALA A 109 2.66 -0.79 7.80
N ASN A 110 3.32 -1.83 8.33
CA ASN A 110 4.02 -1.80 9.62
C ASN A 110 5.48 -1.32 9.48
N ASP A 111 5.95 -1.11 8.26
CA ASP A 111 7.34 -0.80 7.97
C ASP A 111 7.59 0.72 7.93
N ILE A 112 8.41 1.19 8.88
CA ILE A 112 8.75 2.61 9.07
C ILE A 112 9.40 3.20 7.80
N LEU A 113 10.25 2.41 7.14
CA LEU A 113 10.99 2.85 5.97
C LEU A 113 10.09 3.08 4.75
N SER A 114 8.92 2.45 4.69
CA SER A 114 7.94 2.61 3.62
C SER A 114 7.05 3.84 3.79
N LEU A 115 6.97 4.44 4.98
CA LEU A 115 6.12 5.60 5.26
C LEU A 115 6.33 6.79 4.30
N PRO A 116 7.56 7.17 3.91
CA PRO A 116 7.75 8.24 2.94
C PRO A 116 7.09 7.95 1.59
N LEU A 117 7.02 6.68 1.18
CA LEU A 117 6.36 6.27 -0.07
C LEU A 117 4.85 6.52 0.02
N PHE A 118 4.23 6.11 1.13
CA PHE A 118 2.79 6.25 1.36
C PHE A 118 2.37 7.71 1.46
N ILE A 119 3.15 8.52 2.18
CA ILE A 119 2.92 9.96 2.29
C ILE A 119 3.06 10.63 0.92
N ALA A 120 4.11 10.31 0.15
CA ALA A 120 4.31 10.87 -1.19
C ALA A 120 3.18 10.53 -2.16
N LEU A 121 2.62 9.33 -2.04
CA LEU A 121 1.47 8.84 -2.80
C LEU A 121 0.12 9.34 -2.29
N LYS A 122 0.08 9.99 -1.12
CA LYS A 122 -1.15 10.46 -0.46
C LYS A 122 -2.14 9.32 -0.17
N ILE A 123 -1.62 8.18 0.29
CA ILE A 123 -2.45 7.06 0.79
C ILE A 123 -3.34 7.55 1.94
N ASN A 124 -4.61 7.15 1.93
CA ASN A 124 -5.61 7.61 2.90
C ASN A 124 -5.50 6.91 4.25
N GLU A 125 -5.23 5.59 4.24
CA GLU A 125 -5.18 4.77 5.45
C GLU A 125 -4.11 3.69 5.38
N LEU A 126 -3.52 3.41 6.56
CA LEU A 126 -2.64 2.27 6.77
C LEU A 126 -3.29 1.33 7.79
N SER A 127 -3.56 0.10 7.37
CA SER A 127 -4.11 -0.96 8.22
C SER A 127 -2.99 -1.89 8.66
N MET A 128 -2.81 -2.04 9.97
CA MET A 128 -1.64 -2.67 10.57
C MET A 128 -1.96 -3.30 11.93
N ASN A 129 -1.00 -4.00 12.52
CA ASN A 129 -1.19 -4.57 13.86
C ASN A 129 -1.31 -3.45 14.92
N CYS A 130 -2.05 -3.69 16.01
CA CYS A 130 -2.34 -2.64 16.99
C CYS A 130 -1.07 -2.10 17.69
N HIS A 131 -0.05 -2.93 17.84
CA HIS A 131 1.21 -2.58 18.49
C HIS A 131 2.08 -1.63 17.66
N SER A 132 1.98 -1.68 16.32
CA SER A 132 2.71 -0.79 15.41
C SER A 132 2.07 0.60 15.30
N ILE A 133 0.77 0.74 15.58
CA ILE A 133 0.05 2.02 15.41
C ILE A 133 0.72 3.20 16.13
N PRO A 134 1.12 3.11 17.43
CA PRO A 134 1.75 4.24 18.11
C PRO A 134 3.09 4.64 17.49
N ILE A 135 3.90 3.65 17.10
CA ILE A 135 5.23 3.86 16.51
C ILE A 135 5.08 4.52 15.14
N ILE A 136 4.26 3.94 14.25
CA ILE A 136 4.04 4.47 12.91
C ILE A 136 3.46 5.89 12.98
N LYS A 137 2.47 6.11 13.84
CA LYS A 137 1.89 7.45 14.05
C LYS A 137 2.95 8.47 14.52
N SER A 138 3.83 8.08 15.43
CA SER A 138 4.92 8.96 15.89
C SER A 138 5.86 9.33 14.75
N VAL A 139 6.24 8.38 13.88
CA VAL A 139 7.15 8.69 12.76
C VAL A 139 6.46 9.51 11.68
N ILE A 140 5.20 9.24 11.35
CA ILE A 140 4.44 10.04 10.38
C ILE A 140 4.42 11.53 10.77
N ASN A 141 4.30 11.85 12.07
CA ASN A 141 4.30 13.24 12.55
C ASN A 141 5.62 13.99 12.33
N GLU A 142 6.74 13.28 12.17
CA GLU A 142 8.07 13.88 11.90
C GLU A 142 8.36 14.05 10.41
N LEU A 143 7.53 13.47 9.54
CA LEU A 143 7.72 13.45 8.10
C LEU A 143 7.02 14.62 7.41
N GLU A 144 7.76 15.30 6.54
CA GLU A 144 7.23 16.40 5.72
C GLU A 144 6.93 15.91 4.31
N TYR A 145 5.74 16.26 3.79
CA TYR A 145 5.28 15.80 2.48
C TYR A 145 6.29 16.06 1.35
N ASN A 146 6.88 17.26 1.30
CA ASN A 146 7.83 17.63 0.24
C ASN A 146 9.11 16.78 0.27
N GLU A 147 9.66 16.48 1.45
CA GLU A 147 10.83 15.62 1.59
C GLU A 147 10.51 14.17 1.21
N CYS A 148 9.35 13.66 1.65
CA CYS A 148 8.84 12.34 1.25
C CYS A 148 8.66 12.25 -0.26
N LYS A 149 8.09 13.28 -0.88
CA LYS A 149 7.87 13.35 -2.32
C LYS A 149 9.18 13.35 -3.10
N MET A 150 10.17 14.14 -2.67
CA MET A 150 11.51 14.14 -3.28
C MET A 150 12.20 12.79 -3.15
N ALA A 151 12.12 12.14 -1.98
CA ALA A 151 12.68 10.80 -1.78
C ALA A 151 12.01 9.77 -2.69
N PHE A 152 10.67 9.78 -2.76
CA PHE A 152 9.90 8.91 -3.63
C PHE A 152 10.28 9.09 -5.12
N ASP A 153 10.38 10.33 -5.59
CA ASP A 153 10.75 10.61 -6.98
C ASP A 153 12.17 10.10 -7.30
N ARG A 154 13.10 10.16 -6.35
CA ARG A 154 14.42 9.52 -6.48
C ARG A 154 14.32 7.99 -6.51
N CYS A 155 13.51 7.38 -5.63
CA CYS A 155 13.29 5.93 -5.61
C CYS A 155 12.79 5.40 -6.96
N LEU A 156 11.92 6.14 -7.65
CA LEU A 156 11.40 5.75 -8.96
C LEU A 156 12.47 5.65 -10.06
N GLN A 157 13.57 6.39 -9.92
CA GLN A 157 14.72 6.35 -10.84
C GLN A 157 15.68 5.18 -10.57
N MET A 158 15.55 4.51 -9.42
CA MET A 158 16.46 3.44 -9.04
C MET A 158 16.14 2.14 -9.78
N LYS A 159 17.17 1.30 -9.94
CA LYS A 159 17.08 0.00 -10.62
C LYS A 159 17.25 -1.20 -9.67
N LYS A 160 17.67 -0.97 -8.43
CA LYS A 160 17.90 -2.00 -7.42
C LYS A 160 17.23 -1.64 -6.09
N SER A 161 16.78 -2.65 -5.36
CA SER A 161 16.14 -2.47 -4.05
C SER A 161 17.07 -1.88 -3.00
N VAL A 162 18.37 -2.17 -3.06
CA VAL A 162 19.38 -1.65 -2.13
C VAL A 162 19.50 -0.12 -2.20
N ASP A 163 19.37 0.45 -3.39
CA ASP A 163 19.46 1.90 -3.60
C ASP A 163 18.21 2.60 -3.06
N ILE A 164 17.04 1.99 -3.28
CA ILE A 164 15.76 2.46 -2.71
C ILE A 164 15.80 2.43 -1.19
N ASN A 165 16.26 1.32 -0.60
CA ASN A 165 16.47 1.19 0.84
C ASN A 165 17.38 2.30 1.39
N SER A 166 18.51 2.55 0.72
CA SER A 166 19.47 3.57 1.15
C SER A 166 18.85 4.97 1.20
N ILE A 167 18.07 5.34 0.16
CA ILE A 167 17.36 6.63 0.11
C ILE A 167 16.38 6.77 1.27
N LEU A 168 15.55 5.75 1.51
CA LEU A 168 14.53 5.78 2.56
C LEU A 168 15.14 5.78 3.96
N LYS A 169 16.17 4.95 4.20
CA LYS A 169 16.94 4.94 5.45
C LYS A 169 17.57 6.28 5.74
N GLN A 170 18.17 6.93 4.74
CA GLN A 170 18.78 8.26 4.92
C GLN A 170 17.75 9.30 5.39
N LEU A 171 16.56 9.32 4.77
CA LEU A 171 15.49 10.24 5.17
C LEU A 171 15.00 9.94 6.59
N ILE A 172 14.71 8.67 6.89
CA ILE A 172 14.17 8.25 8.17
C ILE A 172 15.18 8.47 9.30
N ASN A 173 16.45 8.11 9.12
CA ASN A 173 17.48 8.32 10.15
C ASN A 173 17.66 9.81 10.44
N LYS A 174 17.71 10.67 9.41
CA LYS A 174 17.80 12.12 9.60
C LYS A 174 16.65 12.67 10.47
N LYS A 175 15.45 12.10 10.33
CA LYS A 175 14.26 12.50 11.11
C LYS A 175 14.26 11.90 12.51
N ILE A 176 14.58 10.62 12.65
CA ILE A 176 14.60 9.95 13.95
C ILE A 176 15.78 10.43 14.81
N GLU A 177 16.95 10.73 14.26
CA GLU A 177 18.04 11.36 15.04
C GLU A 177 17.62 12.72 15.60
N LYS A 178 16.88 13.50 14.80
CA LYS A 178 16.29 14.76 15.26
C LYS A 178 15.24 14.50 16.36
N ALA A 179 14.40 13.48 16.22
CA ALA A 179 13.36 13.10 17.18
C ALA A 179 13.90 12.39 18.44
N LYS A 180 15.06 11.72 18.39
CA LYS A 180 15.75 11.09 19.52
C LYS A 180 16.22 12.10 20.57
N SER A 181 16.29 13.38 20.21
CA SER A 181 16.43 14.46 21.20
C SER A 181 15.17 14.65 22.07
N ILE A 182 14.05 13.99 21.73
CA ILE A 182 12.72 14.16 22.33
C ILE A 182 12.13 12.80 22.79
N ILE A 183 12.35 11.67 22.08
CA ILE A 183 11.82 10.32 22.44
C ILE A 183 12.79 9.18 22.04
N GLN A 184 13.08 8.25 22.95
CA GLN A 184 13.89 7.04 22.69
C GLN A 184 13.09 5.98 21.93
N TYR A 185 13.38 5.79 20.64
CA TYR A 185 13.01 4.59 19.90
C TYR A 185 14.25 3.73 19.63
N GLU A 186 14.18 2.44 19.96
CA GLU A 186 15.08 1.41 19.42
C GLU A 186 14.61 1.10 17.99
N ILE A 187 15.51 1.24 17.02
CA ILE A 187 15.31 0.85 15.60
C ILE A 187 16.17 -0.39 15.38
#